data_AF-A0A7J0CHE6-F1
#
_entry.id   AF-A0A7J0CHE6-F1
#
_cell.length_a   1.000
_cell.length_b   1.000
_cell.length_c   1.000
_cell.angle_alpha   90.00
_cell.angle_beta   90.00
_cell.angle_gamma   90.00
#
_symmetry.space_group_name_H-M   'P 1'
#
loop_
_entity.id
_entity.type
_entity.pdbx_description
1 polymer ?
#
loop_
_entity_poly.entity_id
_entity_poly.type
_entity_poly.pdbx_seq_one_letter_code
_entity_poly.pdbx_strand_id
1 'polypeptide(L)'
;MPGELRIPTFCETGAGLLLSVVDLIHQNVPKSVWGMDRLRKSFGNRTVPMILADGDVMAFGPCPDRTLVASAVLRHHGLRPTIVYHERRVPGFGPSTAHIAMEIFLAGRTWMMDFGSRETRLIEGGYYYNPEVEETLALERFDLSAMDMDLMDVTPNQIFGLVATENIDMELKFDHYAKQARRFSGQILEDRLALDKSHSVYYEL
;
A
#
# COMPACT_ATOMS: atom_id res chain seq x y z
N MET A 1 -8.41 -13.78 24.74
CA MET A 1 -7.39 -14.49 23.93
C MET A 1 -7.38 -13.83 22.56
N PRO A 2 -6.24 -13.34 22.06
CA PRO A 2 -6.19 -12.89 20.67
C PRO A 2 -6.41 -14.14 19.82
N GLY A 3 -7.47 -14.16 19.02
CA GLY A 3 -7.73 -15.27 18.10
C GLY A 3 -6.51 -15.43 17.19
N GLU A 4 -6.05 -16.66 17.02
CA GLU A 4 -4.99 -16.96 16.04
C GLU A 4 -5.34 -16.30 14.71
N LEU A 5 -4.50 -15.36 14.30
CA LEU A 5 -4.56 -14.73 12.98
C LEU A 5 -4.36 -15.82 11.93
N ARG A 6 -5.47 -16.39 11.44
CA ARG A 6 -5.46 -17.43 10.41
C ARG A 6 -5.23 -16.78 9.06
N ILE A 7 -3.99 -16.83 8.57
CA ILE A 7 -3.67 -16.50 7.19
C ILE A 7 -4.24 -17.64 6.30
N PRO A 8 -5.14 -17.35 5.35
CA PRO A 8 -5.71 -18.33 4.43
C PRO A 8 -4.67 -19.03 3.56
N THR A 9 -4.89 -20.31 3.29
CA THR A 9 -4.08 -21.12 2.36
C THR A 9 -4.64 -21.04 0.95
N PHE A 10 -3.79 -20.77 -0.04
CA PHE A 10 -4.19 -20.65 -1.45
C PHE A 10 -3.87 -21.93 -2.24
N CYS A 11 -4.76 -22.32 -3.15
CA CYS A 11 -4.57 -23.46 -4.07
C CYS A 11 -4.11 -23.02 -5.47
N GLU A 12 -4.00 -21.72 -5.72
CA GLU A 12 -3.65 -21.16 -7.03
C GLU A 12 -2.15 -20.87 -7.14
N THR A 13 -1.65 -20.76 -8.38
CA THR A 13 -0.25 -20.43 -8.69
C THR A 13 -0.17 -19.25 -9.64
N GLY A 14 1.00 -18.60 -9.73
CA GLY A 14 1.20 -17.45 -10.63
C GLY A 14 0.26 -16.28 -10.31
N ALA A 15 -0.32 -15.66 -11.33
CA ALA A 15 -1.21 -14.51 -11.18
C ALA A 15 -2.44 -14.79 -10.30
N GLY A 16 -2.98 -16.02 -10.32
CA GLY A 16 -4.13 -16.41 -9.51
C GLY A 16 -3.88 -16.31 -8.00
N LEU A 17 -2.69 -16.71 -7.56
CA LEU A 17 -2.26 -16.52 -6.17
C LEU A 17 -2.28 -15.04 -5.78
N LEU A 18 -1.75 -14.17 -6.65
CA LEU A 18 -1.69 -12.74 -6.38
C LEU A 18 -3.08 -12.09 -6.38
N LEU A 19 -3.98 -12.53 -7.26
CA LEU A 19 -5.39 -12.13 -7.26
C LEU A 19 -6.08 -12.56 -5.96
N SER A 20 -5.86 -13.79 -5.53
CA SER A 20 -6.42 -14.31 -4.28
C SER A 20 -5.91 -13.52 -3.05
N VAL A 21 -4.65 -13.07 -3.07
CA VAL A 21 -4.13 -12.15 -2.06
C VAL A 21 -4.84 -10.79 -2.11
N VAL A 22 -5.03 -10.21 -3.29
CA VAL A 22 -5.77 -8.94 -3.44
C VAL A 22 -7.19 -9.06 -2.87
N ASP A 23 -7.93 -10.10 -3.26
CA ASP A 23 -9.31 -10.34 -2.82
C ASP A 23 -9.38 -10.49 -1.30
N LEU A 24 -8.45 -11.24 -0.72
CA LEU A 24 -8.33 -11.38 0.73
C LEU A 24 -8.15 -10.04 1.42
N ILE A 25 -7.25 -9.19 0.91
CA ILE A 25 -6.97 -7.88 1.48
C ILE A 25 -8.18 -6.96 1.36
N HIS A 26 -8.86 -6.95 0.22
CA HIS A 26 -10.08 -6.16 0.04
C HIS A 26 -11.18 -6.58 1.02
N GLN A 27 -11.32 -7.88 1.29
CA GLN A 27 -12.34 -8.42 2.20
C GLN A 27 -12.00 -8.18 3.68
N ASN A 28 -10.74 -8.35 4.09
CA ASN A 28 -10.35 -8.33 5.51
C ASN A 28 -9.92 -6.95 6.01
N VAL A 29 -9.43 -6.09 5.11
CA VAL A 29 -9.02 -4.72 5.42
C VAL A 29 -9.64 -3.73 4.42
N PRO A 30 -10.98 -3.63 4.38
CA PRO A 30 -11.69 -2.69 3.52
C PRO A 30 -11.29 -1.24 3.79
N LYS A 31 -11.49 -0.38 2.79
CA LYS A 31 -11.32 1.07 2.95
C LYS A 31 -12.47 1.63 3.78
N SER A 32 -12.15 2.56 4.68
CA SER A 32 -13.13 3.35 5.41
C SER A 32 -12.67 4.80 5.53
N VAL A 33 -13.61 5.69 5.84
CA VAL A 33 -13.30 7.09 6.09
C VAL A 33 -13.11 7.31 7.57
N TRP A 34 -11.93 7.81 7.95
CA TRP A 34 -11.60 8.08 9.34
C TRP A 34 -11.80 9.54 9.71
N GLY A 35 -12.28 9.76 10.94
CA GLY A 35 -12.24 11.07 11.59
C GLY A 35 -10.82 11.49 11.95
N MET A 36 -10.64 12.78 12.22
CA MET A 36 -9.32 13.38 12.44
C MET A 36 -8.56 12.76 13.63
N ASP A 37 -9.25 12.48 14.73
CA ASP A 37 -8.62 11.89 15.92
C ASP A 37 -8.05 10.50 15.62
N ARG A 38 -8.79 9.70 14.84
CA ARG A 38 -8.32 8.37 14.42
C ARG A 38 -7.18 8.48 13.42
N LEU A 39 -7.25 9.40 12.45
CA LEU A 39 -6.18 9.66 11.48
C LEU A 39 -4.85 9.94 12.19
N ARG A 40 -4.82 10.94 13.09
CA ARG A 40 -3.62 11.32 13.83
C ARG A 40 -3.04 10.18 14.65
N LYS A 41 -3.91 9.42 15.32
CA LYS A 41 -3.49 8.32 16.18
C LYS A 41 -2.98 7.10 15.39
N SER A 42 -3.60 6.79 14.26
CA SER A 42 -3.52 5.45 13.66
C SER A 42 -2.81 5.43 12.31
N PHE A 43 -2.89 6.49 11.52
CA PHE A 43 -2.34 6.49 10.15
C PHE A 43 -0.81 6.32 10.19
N GLY A 44 -0.32 5.24 9.58
CA GLY A 44 1.10 4.89 9.54
C GLY A 44 1.70 4.39 10.86
N ASN A 45 0.92 4.31 11.94
CA ASN A 45 1.38 3.92 13.27
C ASN A 45 0.88 2.54 13.73
N ARG A 46 0.29 1.75 12.82
CA ARG A 46 -0.24 0.42 13.12
C ARG A 46 0.68 -0.65 12.55
N THR A 47 0.86 -1.73 13.30
CA THR A 47 1.51 -2.96 12.83
C THR A 47 0.52 -3.86 12.11
N VAL A 48 1.00 -4.91 11.42
CA VAL A 48 0.13 -5.87 10.71
C VAL A 48 -0.95 -6.48 11.64
N PRO A 49 -0.64 -6.99 12.85
CA PRO A 49 -1.67 -7.46 13.79
C PRO A 49 -2.71 -6.40 14.15
N MET A 50 -2.28 -5.15 14.35
CA MET A 50 -3.20 -4.05 14.69
C MET A 50 -4.12 -3.71 13.52
N ILE A 51 -3.59 -3.67 12.29
CA ILE A 51 -4.40 -3.40 11.07
C ILE A 51 -5.47 -4.48 10.90
N LEU A 52 -5.10 -5.75 11.05
CA LEU A 52 -6.03 -6.88 10.93
C LEU A 52 -7.06 -6.91 12.07
N ALA A 53 -6.68 -6.51 13.29
CA ALA A 53 -7.60 -6.41 14.42
C ALA A 53 -8.60 -5.25 14.27
N ASP A 54 -8.17 -4.11 13.72
CA ASP A 54 -9.04 -2.97 13.42
C ASP A 54 -10.03 -3.27 12.29
N GLY A 55 -9.63 -4.11 11.32
CA GLY A 55 -10.49 -4.57 10.23
C GLY A 55 -10.77 -3.51 9.15
N ASP A 56 -9.98 -2.44 9.07
CA ASP A 56 -10.10 -1.41 8.04
C ASP A 56 -8.81 -0.57 7.83
N VAL A 57 -8.78 0.17 6.73
CA VAL A 57 -7.71 1.12 6.37
C VAL A 57 -8.28 2.46 5.90
N MET A 58 -7.48 3.52 5.99
CA MET A 58 -7.90 4.84 5.53
C MET A 58 -8.09 4.87 4.01
N ALA A 59 -9.28 5.23 3.54
CA ALA A 59 -9.65 5.23 2.12
C ALA A 59 -8.75 6.10 1.22
N PHE A 60 -8.17 7.18 1.76
CA PHE A 60 -7.37 8.15 0.98
C PHE A 60 -5.86 7.94 1.05
N GLY A 61 -5.42 6.95 1.82
CA GLY A 61 -4.04 6.50 1.85
C GLY A 61 -3.97 5.05 2.32
N PRO A 62 -4.62 4.11 1.61
CA PRO A 62 -4.68 2.72 2.06
C PRO A 62 -3.38 1.97 1.78
N CYS A 63 -2.55 2.50 0.87
CA CYS A 63 -1.35 1.84 0.37
C CYS A 63 -0.37 1.37 1.45
N PRO A 64 -0.08 2.12 2.54
CA PRO A 64 0.95 1.70 3.48
C PRO A 64 0.48 0.49 4.28
N ASP A 65 -0.74 0.53 4.81
CA ASP A 65 -1.29 -0.56 5.62
C ASP A 65 -1.55 -1.82 4.79
N ARG A 66 -2.21 -1.69 3.62
CA ARG A 66 -2.52 -2.85 2.77
C ARG A 66 -1.28 -3.51 2.21
N THR A 67 -0.25 -2.75 1.86
CA THR A 67 1.03 -3.31 1.40
C THR A 67 1.69 -4.15 2.49
N LEU A 68 1.70 -3.70 3.75
CA LEU A 68 2.28 -4.49 4.84
C LEU A 68 1.50 -5.78 5.10
N VAL A 69 0.17 -5.70 5.14
CA VAL A 69 -0.66 -6.90 5.33
C VAL A 69 -0.46 -7.88 4.17
N ALA A 70 -0.52 -7.41 2.92
CA ALA A 70 -0.26 -8.25 1.75
C ALA A 70 1.15 -8.85 1.77
N SER A 71 2.16 -8.08 2.19
CA SER A 71 3.52 -8.58 2.33
C SER A 71 3.62 -9.70 3.37
N ALA A 72 2.90 -9.59 4.49
CA ALA A 72 2.88 -10.62 5.53
C ALA A 72 2.21 -11.90 5.03
N VAL A 73 1.09 -11.77 4.32
CA VAL A 73 0.40 -12.91 3.68
C VAL A 73 1.32 -13.59 2.67
N LEU A 74 1.94 -12.85 1.76
CA LEU A 74 2.86 -13.39 0.75
C LEU A 74 4.05 -14.11 1.39
N ARG A 75 4.64 -13.54 2.46
CA ARG A 75 5.74 -14.15 3.21
C ARG A 75 5.34 -15.45 3.90
N HIS A 76 4.13 -15.51 4.45
CA HIS A 76 3.61 -16.75 5.01
C HIS A 76 3.52 -17.87 3.96
N HIS A 77 3.31 -17.51 2.68
CA HIS A 77 3.33 -18.43 1.53
C HIS A 77 4.71 -18.60 0.88
N GLY A 78 5.78 -18.21 1.56
CA GLY A 78 7.15 -18.38 1.08
C GLY A 78 7.57 -17.41 -0.03
N LEU A 79 6.74 -16.41 -0.36
CA LEU A 79 7.08 -15.36 -1.33
C LEU A 79 7.72 -14.17 -0.63
N ARG A 80 8.71 -13.56 -1.29
CA ARG A 80 9.44 -12.41 -0.76
C ARG A 80 9.18 -11.20 -1.66
N PRO A 81 8.16 -10.39 -1.35
CA PRO A 81 7.93 -9.15 -2.08
C PRO A 81 9.03 -8.14 -1.74
N THR A 82 9.43 -7.37 -2.76
CA THR A 82 10.22 -6.15 -2.60
C THR A 82 9.26 -5.00 -2.41
N ILE A 83 9.36 -4.29 -1.29
CA ILE A 83 8.57 -3.08 -1.05
C ILE A 83 9.21 -1.94 -1.85
N VAL A 84 8.38 -1.19 -2.59
CA VAL A 84 8.81 0.02 -3.30
C VAL A 84 8.25 1.23 -2.56
N TYR A 85 9.14 2.10 -2.09
CA TYR A 85 8.80 3.42 -1.57
C TYR A 85 8.96 4.45 -2.67
N HIS A 86 7.95 5.28 -2.86
CA HIS A 86 8.00 6.39 -3.80
C HIS A 86 7.53 7.66 -3.08
N GLU A 87 8.47 8.58 -2.86
CA GLU A 87 8.17 9.94 -2.45
C GLU A 87 7.98 10.81 -3.67
N ARG A 88 6.82 11.46 -3.75
CA ARG A 88 6.42 12.23 -4.92
C ARG A 88 5.71 13.51 -4.55
N ARG A 89 5.77 14.47 -5.45
CA ARG A 89 4.99 15.70 -5.43
C ARG A 89 4.22 15.82 -6.75
N VAL A 90 2.91 15.96 -6.64
CA VAL A 90 2.05 16.22 -7.81
C VAL A 90 1.78 17.73 -7.85
N PRO A 91 2.22 18.47 -8.89
CA PRO A 91 1.98 19.91 -8.99
C PRO A 91 0.50 20.26 -8.85
N GLY A 92 0.18 21.22 -7.99
CA GLY A 92 -1.20 21.64 -7.73
C GLY A 92 -2.01 20.68 -6.85
N PHE A 93 -1.42 19.60 -6.34
CA PHE A 93 -2.12 18.57 -5.56
C PHE A 93 -1.47 18.35 -4.18
N GLY A 94 -1.95 19.09 -3.17
CA GLY A 94 -1.60 18.85 -1.76
C GLY A 94 -0.09 18.93 -1.42
N PRO A 95 0.31 18.48 -0.22
CA PRO A 95 1.72 18.34 0.16
C PRO A 95 2.39 17.19 -0.59
N SER A 96 3.73 17.07 -0.49
CA SER A 96 4.44 15.86 -0.90
C SER A 96 3.89 14.63 -0.17
N THR A 97 3.87 13.50 -0.86
CA THR A 97 3.33 12.25 -0.32
C THR A 97 4.28 11.11 -0.58
N ALA A 98 4.48 10.29 0.46
CA ALA A 98 5.01 8.96 0.31
C ALA A 98 3.92 7.97 -0.11
N HIS A 99 4.28 7.08 -1.02
CA HIS A 99 3.50 5.95 -1.50
C HIS A 99 4.29 4.67 -1.30
N ILE A 100 3.59 3.59 -0.97
CA ILE A 100 4.20 2.26 -0.89
C ILE A 100 3.46 1.32 -1.85
N ALA A 101 4.21 0.55 -2.62
CA ALA A 101 3.73 -0.57 -3.41
C ALA A 101 4.68 -1.77 -3.23
N MET A 102 4.49 -2.85 -3.99
CA MET A 102 5.43 -3.96 -4.00
C MET A 102 5.66 -4.54 -5.40
N GLU A 103 6.87 -5.06 -5.60
CA GLU A 103 7.26 -5.92 -6.72
C GLU A 103 7.37 -7.37 -6.22
N ILE A 104 6.84 -8.31 -6.98
CA ILE A 104 6.73 -9.72 -6.61
C ILE A 104 7.26 -10.56 -7.77
N PHE A 105 8.33 -11.32 -7.55
CA PHE A 105 8.82 -12.28 -8.53
C PHE A 105 8.14 -13.64 -8.30
N LEU A 106 7.35 -14.09 -9.27
CA LEU A 106 6.58 -15.32 -9.19
C LEU A 106 6.51 -16.00 -10.55
N ALA A 107 6.83 -17.30 -10.59
CA ALA A 107 6.80 -18.13 -11.79
C ALA A 107 7.58 -17.54 -12.99
N GLY A 108 8.74 -16.94 -12.72
CA GLY A 108 9.60 -16.34 -13.76
C GLY A 108 9.18 -14.96 -14.24
N ARG A 109 8.16 -14.35 -13.62
CA ARG A 109 7.63 -13.02 -13.99
C ARG A 109 7.66 -12.09 -12.79
N THR A 110 7.86 -10.81 -13.06
CA THR A 110 7.72 -9.73 -12.05
C THR A 110 6.32 -9.17 -12.13
N TRP A 111 5.73 -8.92 -10.97
CA TRP A 111 4.41 -8.33 -10.82
C TRP A 111 4.48 -7.12 -9.90
N MET A 112 3.83 -6.04 -10.26
CA MET A 112 3.57 -4.91 -9.38
C MET A 112 2.20 -5.10 -8.71
N MET A 113 2.15 -4.89 -7.39
CA MET A 113 0.91 -4.78 -6.63
C MET A 113 0.87 -3.42 -5.91
N ASP A 114 -0.14 -2.62 -6.22
CA ASP A 114 -0.32 -1.25 -5.70
C ASP A 114 -1.75 -1.06 -5.18
N PHE A 115 -1.89 -0.82 -3.87
CA PHE A 115 -3.18 -0.54 -3.23
C PHE A 115 -3.47 0.96 -3.22
N GLY A 116 -3.88 1.50 -4.36
CA GLY A 116 -4.27 2.90 -4.50
C GLY A 116 -5.63 3.22 -3.85
N SER A 117 -5.89 4.51 -3.64
CA SER A 117 -7.18 4.97 -3.08
C SER A 117 -8.35 4.60 -3.99
N ARG A 118 -8.21 4.80 -5.31
CA ARG A 118 -9.30 4.54 -6.29
C ARG A 118 -9.38 3.09 -6.75
N GLU A 119 -8.23 2.45 -6.91
CA GLU A 119 -8.12 1.10 -7.45
C GLU A 119 -6.87 0.43 -6.89
N THR A 120 -6.94 -0.88 -6.76
CA THR A 120 -5.78 -1.75 -6.63
C THR A 120 -5.30 -2.15 -8.00
N ARG A 121 -4.00 -2.12 -8.21
CA ARG A 121 -3.37 -2.53 -9.47
C ARG A 121 -2.58 -3.80 -9.23
N LEU A 122 -2.80 -4.79 -10.07
CA LEU A 122 -2.00 -6.00 -10.15
C LEU A 122 -1.56 -6.18 -11.60
N ILE A 123 -0.33 -5.79 -11.90
CA ILE A 123 0.13 -5.64 -13.29
C ILE A 123 1.45 -6.39 -13.46
N GLU A 124 1.58 -7.08 -14.58
CA GLU A 124 2.85 -7.70 -14.96
C GLU A 124 3.88 -6.64 -15.34
N GLY A 125 5.05 -6.69 -14.71
CA GLY A 125 6.14 -5.73 -14.82
C GLY A 125 6.66 -5.25 -13.47
N GLY A 126 7.70 -4.43 -13.50
CA GLY A 126 8.19 -3.71 -12.33
C GLY A 126 7.24 -2.59 -11.90
N TYR A 127 7.55 -1.98 -10.75
CA TYR A 127 6.91 -0.76 -10.31
C TYR A 127 7.07 0.33 -11.36
N TYR A 128 5.96 0.97 -11.69
CA TYR A 128 5.92 2.03 -12.67
C TYR A 128 5.20 3.25 -12.08
N TYR A 129 5.50 4.43 -12.61
CA TYR A 129 4.84 5.68 -12.27
C TYR A 129 4.83 6.61 -13.49
N ASN A 130 4.15 7.77 -13.40
CA ASN A 130 4.06 8.73 -14.50
C ASN A 130 4.83 10.03 -14.18
N PRO A 131 6.06 10.20 -14.68
CA PRO A 131 6.90 11.37 -14.42
C PRO A 131 6.37 12.67 -15.07
N GLU A 132 5.41 12.59 -16.01
CA GLU A 132 4.76 13.78 -16.57
C GLU A 132 3.68 14.34 -15.63
N VAL A 133 3.20 13.53 -14.69
CA VAL A 133 2.14 13.90 -13.73
C VAL A 133 2.73 14.24 -12.36
N GLU A 134 3.83 13.60 -11.97
CA GLU A 134 4.43 13.74 -10.64
C GLU A 134 5.95 13.90 -10.68
N GLU A 135 6.44 14.78 -9.82
CA GLU A 135 7.86 14.95 -9.50
C GLU A 135 8.27 13.86 -8.51
N THR A 136 9.24 13.02 -8.87
CA THR A 136 9.84 12.03 -7.98
C THR A 136 10.91 12.68 -7.12
N LEU A 137 10.72 12.64 -5.80
CA LEU A 137 11.65 13.15 -4.80
C LEU A 137 12.58 12.04 -4.26
N ALA A 138 12.07 10.82 -4.15
CA ALA A 138 12.83 9.63 -3.79
C ALA A 138 12.13 8.36 -4.30
N LEU A 139 12.91 7.37 -4.72
CA LEU A 139 12.41 6.06 -5.13
C LEU A 139 13.37 4.98 -4.64
N GLU A 140 12.92 4.15 -3.72
CA GLU A 140 13.74 3.12 -3.10
C GLU A 140 13.04 1.76 -3.07
N ARG A 141 13.84 0.71 -3.09
CA ARG A 141 13.39 -0.68 -3.07
C ARG A 141 13.96 -1.39 -1.85
N PHE A 142 13.08 -1.95 -1.04
CA PHE A 142 13.41 -2.66 0.19
C PHE A 142 13.06 -4.12 0.07
N ASP A 143 14.06 -4.98 0.25
CA ASP A 143 13.81 -6.33 0.71
C ASP A 143 13.81 -6.32 2.23
N LEU A 144 12.62 -6.33 2.84
CA LEU A 144 12.48 -6.39 4.30
C LEU A 144 13.06 -7.67 4.93
N SER A 145 13.56 -8.65 4.14
CA SER A 145 14.26 -9.83 4.67
C SER A 145 15.77 -9.63 4.75
N ALA A 146 16.29 -8.67 3.98
CA ALA A 146 17.67 -8.19 4.12
C ALA A 146 17.82 -7.20 5.29
N MET A 147 16.70 -6.62 5.73
CA MET A 147 16.61 -5.76 6.91
C MET A 147 16.21 -6.67 8.07
N ASP A 148 17.03 -6.77 9.11
CA ASP A 148 16.80 -7.60 10.32
C ASP A 148 15.59 -7.09 11.14
N MET A 149 14.41 -7.13 10.52
CA MET A 149 13.17 -6.53 10.98
C MET A 149 12.04 -7.55 10.82
N ASP A 150 11.31 -7.80 11.90
CA ASP A 150 10.07 -8.57 11.81
C ASP A 150 8.98 -7.68 11.23
N LEU A 151 8.50 -8.04 10.03
CA LEU A 151 7.40 -7.33 9.36
C LEU A 151 6.15 -7.22 10.25
N MET A 152 5.94 -8.17 11.17
CA MET A 152 4.80 -8.15 12.08
C MET A 152 4.87 -7.02 13.11
N ASP A 153 6.06 -6.48 13.36
CA ASP A 153 6.33 -5.42 14.35
C ASP A 153 6.64 -4.05 13.70
N VAL A 154 6.68 -3.99 12.37
CA VAL A 154 6.96 -2.75 11.62
C VAL A 154 5.68 -1.96 11.36
N THR A 155 5.77 -0.65 11.53
CA THR A 155 4.73 0.31 11.12
C THR A 155 5.12 1.02 9.83
N PRO A 156 4.16 1.51 9.03
CA PRO A 156 4.50 2.25 7.82
C PRO A 156 5.35 3.50 8.06
N ASN A 157 5.15 4.21 9.18
CA ASN A 157 5.96 5.40 9.51
C ASN A 157 7.41 5.04 9.81
N GLN A 158 7.70 3.85 10.35
CA GLN A 158 9.08 3.37 10.46
C GLN A 158 9.70 3.18 9.07
N ILE A 159 8.95 2.64 8.10
CA ILE A 159 9.43 2.50 6.72
C ILE A 159 9.65 3.87 6.07
N PHE A 160 8.70 4.80 6.24
CA PHE A 160 8.85 6.17 5.74
C PHE A 160 10.07 6.87 6.32
N GLY A 161 10.31 6.71 7.62
CA GLY A 161 11.45 7.31 8.32
C GLY A 161 12.82 6.78 7.89
N LEU A 162 12.90 5.64 7.19
CA LEU A 162 14.17 5.12 6.67
C LEU A 162 14.64 5.84 5.40
N VAL A 163 13.73 6.55 4.72
CA VAL A 163 13.94 6.98 3.32
C VAL A 163 13.62 8.43 3.09
N ALA A 164 12.61 8.96 3.79
CA ALA A 164 12.01 10.24 3.46
C ALA A 164 13.06 11.34 3.30
N THR A 165 13.09 11.95 2.12
CA THR A 165 14.05 13.01 1.78
C THR A 165 13.51 14.37 2.19
N GLU A 166 12.19 14.53 2.27
CA GLU A 166 11.53 15.67 2.87
C GLU A 166 10.83 15.31 4.20
N ASN A 167 10.81 16.27 5.12
CA ASN A 167 9.91 16.19 6.28
C ASN A 167 8.47 16.37 5.78
N ILE A 168 7.78 15.25 5.50
CA ILE A 168 6.35 15.25 5.15
C ILE A 168 5.57 15.82 6.34
N ASP A 169 4.93 16.98 6.14
CA ASP A 169 4.04 17.57 7.14
C ASP A 169 2.78 16.71 7.26
N MET A 170 2.79 15.83 8.28
CA MET A 170 1.70 14.91 8.54
C MET A 170 0.41 15.61 8.94
N GLU A 171 0.46 16.76 9.61
CA GLU A 171 -0.74 17.51 9.97
C GLU A 171 -1.40 18.10 8.72
N LEU A 172 -0.60 18.69 7.82
CA LEU A 172 -1.09 19.16 6.52
C LEU A 172 -1.66 18.01 5.68
N LYS A 173 -1.05 16.82 5.73
CA LYS A 173 -1.53 15.61 5.08
C LYS A 173 -2.86 15.13 5.67
N PHE A 174 -3.01 15.11 6.99
CA PHE A 174 -4.27 14.74 7.65
C PHE A 174 -5.39 15.71 7.31
N ASP A 175 -5.13 17.01 7.32
CA ASP A 175 -6.08 18.03 6.88
C ASP A 175 -6.50 17.84 5.42
N HIS A 176 -5.54 17.51 4.55
CA HIS A 176 -5.83 17.16 3.16
C HIS A 176 -6.76 15.95 3.06
N TYR A 177 -6.46 14.85 3.76
CA TYR A 177 -7.30 13.65 3.76
C TYR A 177 -8.70 13.91 4.34
N ALA A 178 -8.81 14.69 5.42
CA ALA A 178 -10.10 15.04 5.98
C ALA A 178 -10.95 15.91 5.04
N LYS A 179 -10.33 16.77 4.23
CA LYS A 179 -11.03 17.54 3.17
C LYS A 179 -11.49 16.61 2.04
N GLN A 180 -10.64 15.69 1.59
CA GLN A 180 -10.97 14.72 0.54
C GLN A 180 -12.10 13.77 0.97
N ALA A 181 -12.06 13.31 2.22
CA ALA A 181 -13.09 12.48 2.85
C ALA A 181 -14.50 13.08 2.76
N ARG A 182 -14.64 14.40 2.98
CA ARG A 182 -15.94 15.07 2.86
C ARG A 182 -16.48 15.10 1.43
N ARG A 183 -15.60 15.05 0.43
CA ARG A 183 -15.94 15.28 -0.97
C ARG A 183 -16.09 13.99 -1.78
N PHE A 184 -15.34 12.94 -1.45
CA PHE A 184 -15.18 11.78 -2.34
C PHE A 184 -15.32 10.42 -1.67
N SER A 185 -15.76 10.35 -0.41
CA SER A 185 -15.88 9.10 0.34
C SER A 185 -16.61 8.01 -0.44
N GLY A 186 -17.82 8.28 -0.92
CA GLY A 186 -18.64 7.30 -1.66
C GLY A 186 -18.00 6.76 -2.95
N GLN A 187 -17.08 7.50 -3.58
CA GLN A 187 -16.43 7.08 -4.83
C GLN A 187 -15.20 6.20 -4.61
N ILE A 188 -14.62 6.26 -3.42
CA ILE A 188 -13.29 5.69 -3.10
C ILE A 188 -13.43 4.47 -2.19
N LEU A 189 -14.58 4.26 -1.57
CA LEU A 189 -14.85 3.10 -0.72
C LEU A 189 -14.99 1.80 -1.52
N GLU A 190 -15.36 1.86 -2.80
CA GLU A 190 -15.35 0.69 -3.67
C GLU A 190 -13.91 0.29 -4.02
N ASP A 191 -13.60 -0.99 -3.88
CA ASP A 191 -12.36 -1.57 -4.33
C ASP A 191 -12.48 -1.99 -5.80
N ARG A 192 -11.77 -1.26 -6.67
CA ARG A 192 -11.63 -1.58 -8.09
C ARG A 192 -10.30 -2.28 -8.33
N LEU A 193 -10.26 -3.17 -9.31
CA LEU A 193 -9.07 -3.90 -9.69
C LEU A 193 -8.68 -3.59 -11.14
N ALA A 194 -7.44 -3.15 -11.35
CA ALA A 194 -6.85 -2.96 -12.68
C ALA A 194 -5.80 -4.05 -12.93
N LEU A 195 -5.90 -4.73 -14.08
CA LEU A 195 -5.05 -5.87 -14.46
C LEU A 195 -4.13 -5.57 -15.65
N ASP A 196 -4.25 -4.39 -16.26
CA ASP A 196 -3.45 -4.01 -17.42
C ASP A 196 -2.94 -2.57 -17.33
N LYS A 197 -1.95 -2.27 -18.17
CA LYS A 197 -1.32 -0.94 -18.30
C LYS A 197 -2.12 0.02 -19.20
N SER A 198 -3.20 -0.44 -19.85
CA SER A 198 -3.82 0.27 -20.99
C SER A 198 -4.59 1.54 -20.58
N HIS A 199 -4.83 1.72 -19.28
CA HIS A 199 -5.55 2.87 -18.75
C HIS A 199 -4.66 4.04 -18.34
N SER A 200 -3.33 3.91 -18.47
CA SER A 200 -2.46 5.05 -18.16
C SER A 200 -1.05 4.97 -18.77
N VAL A 201 -0.52 6.14 -19.10
CA VAL A 201 0.82 6.33 -19.69
C VAL A 201 1.85 6.18 -18.58
N TYR A 202 2.80 5.26 -18.73
CA TYR A 202 3.75 4.89 -17.68
C TYR A 202 5.13 4.58 -18.26
N TYR A 203 6.17 4.81 -17.46
CA TYR A 203 7.56 4.51 -17.79
C TYR A 203 8.10 3.45 -16.82
N GLU A 204 8.90 2.53 -17.36
CA GLU A 204 9.70 1.56 -16.59
C GLU A 204 11.11 2.15 -16.40
N LEU A 205 11.68 2.02 -15.20
CA LEU A 205 13.08 2.34 -14.89
C LEU A 205 13.92 1.07 -14.89
#